data_AF-A0A1M6IQ34-F1
#
_entry.id   AF-A0A1M6IQ34-F1
#
_cell.length_a   1.000
_cell.length_b   1.000
_cell.length_c   1.000
_cell.angle_alpha   90.00
_cell.angle_beta   90.00
_cell.angle_gamma   90.00
#
_symmetry.space_group_name_H-M   'P 1'
#
loop_
_entity.id
_entity.type
_entity.pdbx_description
1 polymer ?
#
loop_
_entity_poly.entity_id
_entity_poly.type
_entity_poly.pdbx_seq_one_letter_code
_entity_poly.pdbx_strand_id
1 'polypeptide(L)'
;MLKEFYDYLVSQGFSEYTKSGRKSTVYSYYNRIELVCKNENITLAELTKDIHFIVSKYDYGGEYEAIGMRSSKTCINALKAFEDFINQK
;
A
#
# COMPACT_ATOMS: atom_id res chain seq x y z
N MET A 1 8.42 2.60 -10.61
CA MET A 1 7.41 1.79 -9.90
C MET A 1 6.84 2.50 -8.66
N LEU A 2 7.57 2.71 -7.56
CA LEU A 2 7.01 3.42 -6.38
C LEU A 2 6.61 4.88 -6.69
N LYS A 3 7.39 5.59 -7.53
CA LYS A 3 7.00 6.91 -8.02
C LYS A 3 5.74 6.87 -8.88
N GLU A 4 5.61 5.88 -9.76
CA GLU A 4 4.41 5.71 -10.60
C GLU A 4 3.18 5.41 -9.73
N PHE A 5 3.36 4.61 -8.67
CA PHE A 5 2.29 4.38 -7.70
C PHE A 5 1.91 5.66 -6.94
N TYR A 6 2.89 6.48 -6.56
CA TYR A 6 2.63 7.80 -5.98
C TYR A 6 1.78 8.65 -6.92
N ASP A 7 2.22 8.79 -8.18
CA ASP A 7 1.51 9.57 -9.20
C ASP A 7 0.10 9.01 -9.46
N TYR A 8 -0.05 7.68 -9.45
CA TYR A 8 -1.35 7.00 -9.53
C TYR A 8 -2.26 7.38 -8.36
N LEU A 9 -1.78 7.34 -7.12
CA LEU A 9 -2.59 7.73 -5.96
C LEU A 9 -3.04 9.20 -6.05
N VAL A 10 -2.17 10.09 -6.52
CA VAL A 10 -2.54 11.49 -6.77
C VAL A 10 -3.64 11.57 -7.84
N SER A 11 -3.53 10.80 -8.92
CA SER A 11 -4.55 10.75 -9.99
C SER A 11 -5.91 10.22 -9.53
N GLN A 12 -5.93 9.33 -8.53
CA GLN A 12 -7.15 8.82 -7.88
C GLN A 12 -7.76 9.82 -6.89
N GLY A 13 -7.15 11.00 -6.71
CA GLY A 13 -7.64 12.06 -5.81
C GLY A 13 -7.21 11.91 -4.36
N PHE A 14 -6.26 11.02 -4.05
CA PHE A 14 -5.69 10.95 -2.70
C PHE A 14 -4.87 12.20 -2.41
N SER A 15 -5.03 12.74 -1.19
CA SER A 15 -4.29 13.91 -0.76
C SER A 15 -2.82 13.60 -0.47
N GLU A 16 -1.91 14.35 -1.09
CA GLU A 16 -0.48 14.33 -0.78
C GLU A 16 -0.20 14.98 0.58
N TYR A 17 -0.87 16.11 0.83
CA TYR A 17 -0.73 16.92 2.04
C TYR A 17 -2.10 17.24 2.65
N THR A 18 -2.15 17.35 3.98
CA THR A 18 -3.31 17.88 4.69
C THR A 18 -3.39 19.40 4.48
N LYS A 19 -4.54 20.00 4.78
CA LYS A 19 -4.72 21.47 4.79
C LYS A 19 -3.70 22.22 5.67
N SER A 20 -3.09 21.52 6.63
CA SER A 20 -2.05 22.02 7.54
C SER A 20 -0.61 21.72 7.07
N GLY A 21 -0.42 21.23 5.84
CA GLY A 21 0.89 20.98 5.24
C GLY A 21 1.58 19.69 5.69
N ARG A 22 0.90 18.78 6.41
CA ARG A 22 1.47 17.50 6.83
C ARG A 22 1.28 16.44 5.75
N LYS A 23 2.22 15.50 5.65
CA LYS A 23 2.10 14.32 4.78
C LYS A 23 0.76 13.60 5.05
N SER A 24 0.04 13.27 3.99
CA SER A 24 -1.30 12.70 4.05
C SER A 24 -1.33 11.28 3.47
N THR A 25 -2.42 10.90 2.80
CA THR A 25 -2.74 9.52 2.43
C THR A 25 -1.73 8.94 1.45
N VAL A 26 -1.28 9.72 0.47
CA VAL A 26 -0.30 9.24 -0.54
C VAL A 26 1.00 8.78 0.12
N TYR A 27 1.58 9.61 0.99
CA TYR A 27 2.78 9.25 1.75
C TYR A 27 2.54 8.10 2.73
N SER A 28 1.34 8.04 3.33
CA SER A 28 1.00 6.96 4.23
C SER A 28 1.00 5.62 3.49
N TYR A 29 0.40 5.57 2.30
CA TYR A 29 0.32 4.34 1.50
C TYR A 29 1.69 3.94 0.99
N TYR A 30 2.48 4.89 0.48
CA TYR A 30 3.89 4.67 0.12
C TYR A 30 4.67 3.98 1.25
N ASN A 31 4.59 4.51 2.48
CA ASN A 31 5.31 3.94 3.62
C ASN A 31 4.81 2.54 4.01
N ARG A 32 3.53 2.22 3.76
CA ARG A 32 2.98 0.87 4.04
C ARG A 32 3.51 -0.17 3.06
N ILE A 33 3.66 0.17 1.78
CA ILE A 33 4.26 -0.73 0.80
C ILE A 33 5.70 -1.06 1.17
N GLU A 34 6.49 -0.06 1.58
CA GLU A 34 7.85 -0.31 2.06
C GLU A 34 7.88 -1.15 3.35
N LEU A 35 6.94 -0.93 4.28
CA LEU A 35 6.82 -1.73 5.50
C LEU A 35 6.53 -3.21 5.17
N VAL A 36 5.60 -3.46 4.23
CA VAL A 36 5.25 -4.82 3.82
C VAL A 36 6.43 -5.52 3.17
N CYS A 37 7.16 -4.85 2.27
CA CYS A 37 8.38 -5.38 1.68
C CYS A 37 9.40 -5.80 2.76
N LYS A 38 9.57 -4.97 3.79
CA LYS A 38 10.46 -5.27 4.93
C LYS A 38 9.96 -6.43 5.78
N ASN A 39 8.66 -6.50 6.04
CA ASN A 39 8.06 -7.55 6.87
C ASN A 39 8.12 -8.92 6.20
N GLU A 40 7.83 -8.96 4.91
CA GLU A 40 7.87 -10.18 4.09
C GLU A 40 9.31 -10.54 3.66
N ASN A 41 10.27 -9.64 3.91
CA ASN A 41 11.66 -9.74 3.45
C ASN A 41 11.76 -9.97 1.93
N ILE A 42 10.96 -9.21 1.19
CA ILE A 42 10.89 -9.24 -0.29
C ILE A 42 11.21 -7.87 -0.87
N THR A 43 11.61 -7.87 -2.13
CA THR A 43 11.74 -6.65 -2.94
C THR A 43 10.38 -6.17 -3.44
N LEU A 44 10.32 -4.91 -3.88
CA LEU A 44 9.12 -4.36 -4.52
C LEU A 44 8.73 -5.13 -5.80
N ALA A 45 9.71 -5.66 -6.52
CA ALA A 45 9.47 -6.45 -7.73
C ALA A 45 8.82 -7.80 -7.41
N GLU A 46 9.24 -8.44 -6.32
CA GLU A 46 8.61 -9.67 -5.81
C GLU A 46 7.20 -9.38 -5.28
N LEU A 47 7.03 -8.29 -4.52
CA LEU A 47 5.70 -7.84 -4.08
C LEU A 47 4.75 -7.65 -5.26
N THR A 48 5.24 -7.11 -6.38
CA THR A 48 4.42 -6.89 -7.58
C THR A 48 3.98 -8.20 -8.24
N LYS A 49 4.84 -9.23 -8.26
CA LYS A 49 4.53 -10.53 -8.86
C LYS A 49 3.46 -11.28 -8.08
N ASP A 50 3.52 -11.20 -6.76
CA ASP A 50 2.67 -11.96 -5.85
C ASP A 50 1.67 -11.08 -5.10
N ILE A 51 1.32 -9.90 -5.65
CA ILE A 51 0.56 -8.87 -4.92
C ILE A 51 -0.76 -9.41 -4.37
N HIS A 52 -1.48 -10.23 -5.13
CA HIS A 52 -2.73 -10.83 -4.70
C HIS A 52 -2.56 -11.74 -3.47
N PHE A 53 -1.51 -12.56 -3.47
CA PHE A 53 -1.17 -13.42 -2.34
C PHE A 53 -0.78 -12.59 -1.12
N ILE A 54 0.06 -11.57 -1.29
CA ILE A 54 0.46 -10.69 -0.19
C ILE A 54 -0.75 -9.94 0.39
N VAL A 55 -1.65 -9.40 -0.45
CA VAL A 55 -2.89 -8.77 0.01
C VAL A 55 -3.67 -9.73 0.92
N SER A 56 -3.82 -11.00 0.53
CA SER A 56 -4.53 -12.00 1.34
C SER A 56 -3.91 -12.25 2.71
N LYS A 57 -2.58 -12.15 2.85
CA LYS A 57 -1.89 -12.29 4.15
C LYS A 57 -2.19 -11.16 5.12
N TYR A 58 -2.47 -9.95 4.61
CA TYR A 58 -2.75 -8.77 5.42
C TYR A 58 -4.26 -8.47 5.54
N ASP A 59 -5.11 -9.15 4.77
CA ASP A 59 -6.56 -9.00 4.87
C ASP A 59 -7.14 -9.84 6.02
N TYR A 60 -8.46 -9.78 6.19
CA TYR A 60 -9.18 -10.54 7.21
C TYR A 60 -8.89 -12.05 7.14
N GLY A 61 -8.51 -12.66 8.26
CA GLY A 61 -8.13 -14.07 8.36
C GLY A 61 -6.70 -14.39 7.91
N GLY A 62 -5.93 -13.38 7.48
CA GLY A 62 -4.54 -13.53 7.06
C GLY A 62 -3.55 -13.54 8.23
N GLU A 63 -2.34 -14.07 7.99
CA GLU A 63 -1.24 -14.16 8.97
C GLU A 63 -0.89 -12.80 9.61
N TYR A 64 -1.01 -11.72 8.82
CA TYR A 64 -0.67 -10.35 9.21
C TYR A 64 -1.91 -9.44 9.31
N GLU A 65 -3.11 -10.01 9.53
CA GLU A 65 -4.35 -9.24 9.70
C GLU A 65 -4.18 -8.09 10.72
N ALA A 66 -3.55 -8.37 11.86
CA ALA A 66 -3.32 -7.36 12.90
C ALA A 66 -2.54 -6.13 12.39
N ILE A 67 -1.61 -6.34 11.46
CA ILE A 67 -0.84 -5.27 10.81
C ILE A 67 -1.69 -4.60 9.73
N GLY A 68 -2.40 -5.39 8.92
CA GLY A 68 -3.33 -4.93 7.89
C GLY A 68 -4.39 -3.96 8.42
N MET A 69 -5.01 -4.33 9.55
CA MET A 69 -6.10 -3.60 10.21
C MET A 69 -5.62 -2.38 11.01
N ARG A 70 -4.31 -2.26 11.28
CA ARG A 70 -3.74 -1.17 12.09
C ARG A 70 -3.99 0.18 11.44
N SER A 71 -4.14 1.21 12.29
CA SER A 71 -4.37 2.60 11.85
C SER A 71 -5.55 2.71 10.89
N SER A 72 -6.72 2.20 11.30
CA SER A 72 -7.94 2.23 10.48
C SER A 72 -7.76 1.56 9.10
N LYS A 73 -7.17 0.35 9.08
CA LYS A 73 -6.99 -0.45 7.86
C LYS A 73 -6.09 0.21 6.79
N THR A 74 -5.23 1.15 7.20
CA THR A 74 -4.36 1.89 6.27
C THR A 74 -3.43 0.95 5.50
N CYS A 75 -2.93 -0.12 6.13
CA CYS A 75 -1.99 -1.05 5.50
C CYS A 75 -2.68 -1.89 4.42
N ILE A 76 -3.81 -2.52 4.73
CA ILE A 76 -4.56 -3.31 3.74
C ILE A 76 -5.13 -2.43 2.61
N ASN A 77 -5.60 -1.21 2.92
CA ASN A 77 -6.07 -0.30 1.88
C ASN A 77 -4.94 0.16 0.94
N ALA A 78 -3.73 0.36 1.47
CA ALA A 78 -2.57 0.66 0.65
C ALA A 78 -2.20 -0.51 -0.27
N LEU A 79 -2.26 -1.75 0.23
CA LEU A 79 -1.99 -2.95 -0.55
C LEU A 79 -3.02 -3.15 -1.66
N LYS A 80 -4.32 -2.97 -1.37
CA LYS A 80 -5.39 -3.04 -2.38
C LYS A 80 -5.25 -1.96 -3.45
N ALA A 81 -4.95 -0.72 -3.05
CA ALA A 81 -4.68 0.35 -4.01
C ALA A 81 -3.45 0.06 -4.89
N PHE A 82 -2.43 -0.62 -4.33
CA PHE A 82 -1.27 -1.06 -5.09
C PHE A 82 -1.61 -2.20 -6.05
N GLU A 83 -2.40 -3.18 -5.61
CA GLU A 83 -2.94 -4.25 -6.48
C GLU A 83 -3.71 -3.67 -7.67
N ASP A 84 -4.63 -2.73 -7.42
CA ASP A 84 -5.38 -2.03 -8.47
C ASP A 84 -4.46 -1.29 -9.45
N PHE A 85 -3.40 -0.65 -8.94
CA PHE A 85 -2.40 0.04 -9.76
C PHE A 85 -1.65 -0.95 -10.67
N ILE A 86 -1.28 -2.13 -10.15
CA ILE A 86 -0.60 -3.16 -10.94
C ILE A 86 -1.54 -3.74 -12.01
N ASN A 87 -2.81 -3.97 -11.68
CA ASN A 87 -3.80 -4.53 -12.62
C ASN A 87 -4.22 -3.56 -13.73
N GLN A 88 -4.02 -2.26 -13.55
CA GLN A 88 -4.31 -1.22 -14.56
C GLN A 88 -3.14 -0.97 -15.52
N LYS A 89 -1.99 -1.62 -15.31
CA LYS A 89 -0.78 -1.43 -16.10
C LYS A 89 -0.61 -2.52 -17.15
#